data_AF-H2AQQ0-F1
#
_entry.id   AF-H2AQQ0-F1
#
_cell.length_a   1.000
_cell.length_b   1.000
_cell.length_c   1.000
_cell.angle_alpha   90.00
_cell.angle_beta   90.00
_cell.angle_gamma   90.00
#
_symmetry.space_group_name_H-M   'P 1'
#
loop_
_entity.id
_entity.type
_entity.pdbx_description
1 polymer ?
#
loop_
_entity_poly.entity_id
_entity_poly.type
_entity_poly.pdbx_seq_one_letter_code
_entity_poly.pdbx_strand_id
1 'polypeptide(L)'
;MSNINYQELLRKIPLYNKYGDDYPDKMLPKLDVPEIKIQPLPPINKTIEAWITELDKAVDYWSKYSDNNIKEFNDWYNKKYLSNKPPGLVNSSVLSPVHK
;
A
#
# COMPACT_ATOMS: atom_id res chain seq x y z
N MET A 1 -56.77 38.22 68.31
CA MET A 1 -56.65 38.37 66.84
C MET A 1 -55.25 37.96 66.45
N SER A 2 -55.07 36.69 66.09
CA SER A 2 -53.80 36.21 65.56
C SER A 2 -53.58 36.83 64.19
N ASN A 3 -52.54 37.65 64.03
CA ASN A 3 -52.05 38.06 62.72
C ASN A 3 -51.67 36.79 61.95
N ILE A 4 -52.61 36.26 61.17
CA ILE A 4 -52.30 35.20 60.21
C ILE A 4 -51.29 35.84 59.26
N ASN A 5 -50.05 35.39 59.36
CA ASN A 5 -48.97 35.85 58.52
C ASN A 5 -49.28 35.39 57.09
N TYR A 6 -50.00 36.21 56.32
CA TYR A 6 -50.48 35.89 54.97
C TYR A 6 -49.35 35.43 54.04
N GLN A 7 -48.11 35.83 54.33
CA GLN A 7 -46.92 35.37 53.63
C GLN A 7 -46.72 33.86 53.79
N GLU A 8 -46.94 33.29 54.97
CA GLU A 8 -46.86 31.85 55.21
C GLU A 8 -47.98 31.08 54.52
N LEU A 9 -49.17 31.69 54.40
CA LEU A 9 -50.28 31.09 53.67
C LEU A 9 -49.99 31.05 52.16
N LEU A 10 -49.51 32.16 51.59
CA LEU A 10 -49.17 32.26 50.17
C LEU A 10 -48.04 31.30 49.79
N ARG A 11 -47.04 31.11 50.68
CA ARG A 11 -45.95 30.15 50.46
C ARG A 11 -46.38 28.68 50.49
N LYS A 12 -47.53 28.36 51.08
CA LYS A 12 -48.10 27.00 51.06
C LYS A 12 -48.82 26.67 49.75
N ILE A 13 -49.05 27.66 48.88
CA ILE A 13 -49.69 27.47 47.58
C ILE A 13 -48.57 27.34 46.53
N PRO A 14 -48.47 26.21 45.82
CA PRO A 14 -47.48 26.06 44.75
C PRO A 14 -47.80 27.02 43.60
N LEU A 15 -46.76 27.63 43.04
CA LEU A 15 -46.88 28.46 41.85
C LEU A 15 -46.93 27.58 40.61
N TYR A 16 -47.82 27.91 39.69
CA TYR A 16 -47.98 27.20 38.43
C TYR A 16 -47.55 28.07 37.27
N ASN A 17 -46.98 27.44 36.26
CA ASN A 17 -46.65 28.11 35.01
C ASN A 17 -47.94 28.36 34.22
N LYS A 18 -48.12 29.59 33.70
CA LYS A 18 -49.27 29.96 32.85
C LYS A 18 -49.43 29.04 31.64
N TYR A 19 -48.32 28.55 31.10
CA TYR A 19 -48.29 27.73 29.90
C TYR A 19 -48.46 26.23 30.16
N GLY A 20 -48.52 25.80 31.44
CA GLY A 20 -48.74 24.39 31.79
C GLY A 20 -47.85 23.43 31.00
N ASP A 21 -48.48 22.47 30.32
CA ASP A 21 -47.84 21.44 29.50
C ASP A 21 -47.27 21.97 28.17
N ASP A 22 -47.70 23.16 27.71
CA ASP A 22 -47.14 23.82 26.53
C ASP A 22 -45.78 24.48 26.82
N TYR A 23 -45.37 24.51 28.09
CA TYR A 23 -44.05 25.01 28.45
C TYR A 23 -42.97 24.01 27.98
N PRO A 24 -41.93 24.47 27.25
CA PRO A 24 -40.93 23.59 26.65
C PRO A 24 -39.93 23.08 27.71
N ASP A 25 -40.35 22.15 28.56
CA ASP A 25 -39.50 21.52 29.58
C ASP A 25 -38.66 20.36 29.04
N LYS A 26 -39.10 19.76 27.92
CA LYS A 26 -38.44 18.58 27.34
C LYS A 26 -37.29 18.99 26.44
N MET A 27 -36.16 19.33 27.04
CA MET A 27 -34.89 19.34 26.31
C MET A 27 -34.49 17.91 25.93
N LEU A 28 -34.11 17.71 24.67
CA LEU A 28 -33.64 16.41 24.21
C LEU A 28 -32.35 16.01 24.97
N PRO A 29 -32.22 14.75 25.39
CA PRO A 29 -31.00 14.29 26.05
C PRO A 29 -29.82 14.38 25.07
N LYS A 30 -28.64 14.68 25.61
CA LYS A 30 -27.41 14.70 24.83
C LYS A 30 -27.14 13.30 24.28
N LEU A 31 -26.91 13.21 22.97
CA LEU A 31 -26.52 11.97 22.31
C LEU A 31 -25.02 11.73 22.54
N ASP A 32 -24.68 10.65 23.23
CA ASP A 32 -23.30 10.19 23.35
C ASP A 32 -22.92 9.37 22.13
N VAL A 33 -21.99 9.89 21.34
CA VAL A 33 -21.44 9.20 20.17
C VAL A 33 -20.24 8.36 20.63
N PRO A 34 -20.22 7.05 20.37
CA PRO A 34 -19.11 6.20 20.76
C PRO A 34 -17.85 6.54 19.97
N GLU A 35 -16.70 6.32 20.61
CA GLU A 35 -15.40 6.50 19.98
C GLU A 35 -15.15 5.40 18.94
N ILE A 36 -14.97 5.79 17.68
CA ILE A 36 -14.58 4.88 16.60
C ILE A 36 -13.06 4.75 16.60
N LYS A 37 -12.55 3.60 17.03
CA LYS A 37 -11.10 3.31 17.01
C LYS A 37 -10.70 2.70 15.68
N ILE A 38 -9.89 3.44 14.93
CA ILE A 38 -9.23 2.93 13.72
C ILE A 38 -8.01 2.12 14.16
N GLN A 39 -7.89 0.88 13.68
CA GLN A 39 -6.74 0.06 14.00
C GLN A 39 -5.48 0.65 13.35
N PRO A 40 -4.36 0.73 14.08
CA PRO A 40 -3.10 1.16 13.50
C PRO A 40 -2.66 0.14 12.44
N LEU A 41 -2.18 0.65 11.31
CA LEU A 41 -1.57 -0.21 10.29
C LEU A 41 -0.34 -0.90 10.90
N PRO A 42 -0.18 -2.22 10.73
CA PRO A 42 1.02 -2.91 11.16
C PRO A 42 2.25 -2.33 10.44
N PRO A 43 3.46 -2.46 11.01
CA PRO A 43 4.69 -1.98 10.38
C PRO A 43 4.99 -2.83 9.13
N ILE A 44 4.41 -2.41 8.01
CA ILE A 44 4.46 -3.06 6.70
C ILE A 44 5.88 -2.98 6.09
N ASN A 45 6.70 -2.04 6.55
CA ASN A 45 7.99 -1.71 5.94
C ASN A 45 8.95 -2.91 5.93
N LYS A 46 9.10 -3.64 7.04
CA LYS A 46 10.06 -4.76 7.12
C LYS A 46 9.68 -5.93 6.22
N THR A 47 8.38 -6.21 6.10
CA THR A 47 7.92 -7.31 5.26
C THR A 47 8.08 -6.94 3.79
N ILE A 48 7.64 -5.74 3.39
CA ILE A 48 7.75 -5.29 2.00
C ILE A 48 9.21 -5.14 1.54
N GLU A 49 10.10 -4.65 2.41
CA GLU A 49 11.53 -4.55 2.09
C GLU A 49 12.15 -5.93 1.78
N ALA A 50 11.76 -6.98 2.52
CA ALA A 50 12.21 -8.34 2.23
C ALA A 50 11.74 -8.82 0.85
N TRP A 51 10.48 -8.58 0.49
CA TRP A 51 9.95 -8.91 -0.84
C TRP A 51 10.68 -8.17 -1.97
N ILE A 52 10.93 -6.87 -1.80
CA ILE A 52 11.65 -6.06 -2.79
C ILE A 52 13.06 -6.61 -2.99
N THR A 53 13.78 -6.85 -1.89
CA THR A 53 15.17 -7.35 -1.97
C THR A 53 15.29 -8.75 -2.57
N GLU A 54 14.30 -9.62 -2.41
CA GLU A 54 14.28 -10.93 -3.09
C GLU A 54 14.10 -10.77 -4.61
N LEU A 55 13.19 -9.90 -5.03
CA LEU A 55 12.94 -9.63 -6.46
C LEU A 55 14.17 -9.01 -7.13
N ASP A 56 14.82 -8.04 -6.48
CA ASP A 56 16.04 -7.42 -7.00
C ASP A 56 17.15 -8.46 -7.19
N LYS A 57 17.35 -9.36 -6.23
CA LYS A 57 18.33 -10.45 -6.34
C LYS A 57 18.02 -11.40 -7.49
N ALA A 58 16.75 -11.72 -7.71
CA ALA A 58 16.34 -12.60 -8.81
C ALA A 58 16.62 -11.96 -10.17
N VAL A 59 16.32 -10.66 -10.32
CA VAL A 59 16.59 -9.90 -11.55
C VAL A 59 18.09 -9.82 -11.81
N ASP A 60 18.89 -9.49 -10.80
CA ASP A 60 20.35 -9.42 -10.90
C ASP A 60 20.97 -10.76 -11.30
N TYR A 61 20.48 -11.85 -10.72
CA TYR A 61 20.95 -13.20 -11.05
C TYR A 61 20.69 -13.54 -12.52
N TRP A 62 19.47 -13.31 -13.00
CA TRP A 62 19.10 -13.60 -14.38
C TRP A 62 19.86 -12.74 -15.39
N SER A 63 20.02 -11.46 -15.09
CA SER A 63 20.81 -10.53 -15.90
C SER A 63 22.26 -11.02 -16.06
N LYS A 64 22.93 -11.31 -14.94
CA LYS A 64 24.31 -11.80 -14.94
C LYS A 64 24.44 -13.18 -15.59
N TYR A 65 23.50 -14.08 -15.34
CA TYR A 65 23.50 -15.42 -15.92
C TYR A 65 23.35 -15.37 -17.44
N SER A 66 22.43 -14.54 -17.95
CA SER A 66 22.21 -14.36 -19.39
C SER A 66 23.46 -13.79 -20.07
N ASP A 67 24.00 -12.69 -19.55
CA ASP A 67 25.14 -12.00 -20.16
C ASP A 67 26.41 -12.85 -20.14
N ASN A 68 26.66 -13.58 -19.05
CA ASN A 68 27.85 -14.43 -18.94
C ASN A 68 27.75 -15.66 -19.85
N ASN A 69 26.59 -16.32 -19.93
CA ASN A 69 26.45 -17.48 -20.81
C ASN A 69 26.55 -17.12 -22.30
N ILE A 70 26.00 -15.98 -22.71
CA ILE A 70 26.13 -15.51 -24.09
C ILE A 70 27.61 -15.21 -24.42
N LYS A 71 28.35 -14.60 -23.49
CA LYS A 71 29.79 -14.38 -23.65
C LYS A 71 30.58 -15.68 -23.72
N GLU A 72 30.36 -16.61 -22.79
CA GLU A 72 31.05 -17.90 -22.75
C GLU A 72 30.77 -18.72 -24.00
N PHE A 73 29.52 -18.71 -24.48
CA PHE A 73 29.15 -19.36 -25.72
C PHE A 73 29.84 -18.74 -26.93
N ASN A 74 29.84 -17.40 -27.06
CA ASN A 74 30.50 -16.71 -28.16
C ASN A 74 32.02 -16.96 -28.17
N ASP A 75 32.66 -16.92 -27.00
CA ASP A 75 34.07 -17.23 -26.85
C ASP A 75 34.39 -18.67 -27.24
N TRP A 76 33.57 -19.63 -26.80
CA TRP A 76 33.70 -21.02 -27.21
C TRP A 76 33.49 -21.20 -28.71
N TYR A 77 32.46 -20.58 -29.28
CA TYR A 77 32.11 -20.67 -30.70
C TYR A 77 33.24 -20.14 -31.58
N ASN A 78 33.78 -18.97 -31.24
CA ASN A 78 34.91 -18.38 -31.94
C ASN A 78 36.18 -19.22 -31.81
N LYS A 79 36.50 -19.69 -30.60
CA LYS A 79 37.77 -20.40 -30.32
C LYS A 79 37.80 -21.86 -30.76
N LYS A 80 36.67 -22.58 -30.76
CA LYS A 80 36.64 -24.01 -31.08
C LYS A 80 36.00 -24.33 -32.43
N TYR A 81 34.96 -23.61 -32.80
CA TYR A 81 34.21 -23.93 -34.01
C TYR A 81 34.72 -23.14 -35.22
N LEU A 82 34.88 -21.82 -35.10
CA LEU A 82 35.36 -21.00 -36.23
C LEU A 82 36.84 -21.20 -36.55
N SER A 83 37.68 -21.41 -35.53
CA SER A 83 39.13 -21.66 -35.67
C SER A 83 39.47 -22.98 -36.39
N ASN A 84 38.62 -23.99 -36.23
CA ASN A 84 38.77 -25.30 -36.85
C ASN A 84 38.05 -25.42 -38.20
N LYS A 85 37.40 -24.35 -38.68
CA LYS A 85 36.76 -24.40 -40.00
C LYS A 85 37.81 -24.38 -41.11
N PRO A 86 37.64 -25.22 -42.15
CA PRO A 86 38.57 -25.26 -43.26
C PRO A 86 38.60 -23.91 -43.99
N PRO A 87 39.78 -23.50 -44.48
CA PRO A 87 39.93 -22.26 -45.23
C PRO A 87 39.02 -22.28 -46.48
N GLY A 88 38.18 -21.25 -46.63
CA GLY A 88 37.21 -21.10 -47.72
C GLY A 88 35.74 -20.95 -47.29
N LEU A 89 35.40 -21.33 -46.05
CA LEU A 89 34.05 -21.14 -45.47
C LEU A 89 33.91 -19.83 -44.67
N VAL A 90 35.01 -19.33 -44.11
CA VAL A 90 35.02 -18.14 -43.23
C VAL A 90 35.49 -16.89 -43.98
N ASN A 91 36.41 -17.07 -44.94
CA ASN A 91 36.87 -16.00 -45.81
C ASN A 91 36.18 -16.18 -47.16
N SER A 92 35.44 -15.16 -47.61
CA SER A 92 34.68 -15.12 -48.86
C SER A 92 35.55 -15.11 -50.12
N SER A 93 36.54 -16.01 -50.21
CA SER A 93 37.23 -16.26 -51.47
C SER A 93 36.52 -17.40 -52.18
N VAL A 94 35.53 -17.03 -52.99
CA VAL A 94 34.88 -17.95 -53.92
C VAL A 94 35.96 -18.44 -54.88
N LEU A 95 36.38 -19.71 -54.72
CA LEU A 95 37.19 -20.40 -55.72
C LEU A 95 36.26 -20.80 -56.88
N SER A 96 35.93 -19.85 -57.76
CA SER A 96 35.21 -20.14 -59.00
C SER A 96 36.16 -20.87 -59.97
N PRO A 97 35.71 -21.93 -60.67
CA PRO A 97 36.55 -22.65 -61.61
C PRO A 97 36.93 -21.73 -62.78
N VAL A 98 38.23 -21.60 -63.07
CA VAL A 98 38.69 -21.03 -64.34
C VAL A 98 38.51 -22.11 -65.40
N HIS A 99 37.55 -21.93 -66.30
CA HIS A 99 37.41 -22.78 -67.48
C HIS A 99 38.70 -22.71 -68.31
N LYS A 100 39.28 -23.89 -68.60
CA LYS A 100 40.33 -24.06 -69.60
C LYS A 100 39.73 -23.99 -71.00
#